data_AF-A0A2E1BH30-F1
#
_entry.id   AF-A0A2E1BH30-F1
#
_cell.length_a   1.000
_cell.length_b   1.000
_cell.length_c   1.000
_cell.angle_alpha   90.00
_cell.angle_beta   90.00
_cell.angle_gamma   90.00
#
_symmetry.space_group_name_H-M   'P 1'
#
loop_
_entity.id
_entity.type
_entity.pdbx_description
1 polymer ?
#
loop_
_entity_poly.entity_id
_entity_poly.type
_entity_poly.pdbx_seq_one_letter_code
_entity_poly.pdbx_strand_id
1 'polypeptide(L)'
;MSRKPYQIKEWNDLFLSISYEKHIDLLVVLGIIYKSSEGEEAIRDADLSGDSIILTRLMNNAESFAEAFEGIDIERLFYTYFSEEQYEAMLIEEWCNDIWSKKGLENHKFLTKWKDLFKLFPISDQQKKDLPDGNFTVYRAGSTNGISWTINKGIASWFWIKNKSIKSEPKYNRFLSMRVTKDDVIFYHNTRGEDEVILIPNENKVEIIPYKEFKEFEQLEPIKNM
;
A
#
# COMPACT_ATOMS: atom_id res chain seq x y z
N MET A 1 31.63 10.99 -6.34
CA MET A 1 30.41 10.17 -6.45
C MET A 1 29.86 10.33 -7.86
N SER A 2 29.14 9.31 -8.36
CA SER A 2 28.78 9.20 -9.78
C SER A 2 27.46 9.89 -10.09
N ARG A 3 27.42 10.77 -11.10
CA ARG A 3 26.16 11.35 -11.62
C ARG A 3 25.38 10.41 -12.55
N LYS A 4 25.76 9.13 -12.62
CA LYS A 4 25.15 8.15 -13.52
C LYS A 4 23.82 7.67 -12.91
N PRO A 5 22.65 7.82 -13.54
CA PRO A 5 21.38 7.27 -13.03
C PRO A 5 21.45 5.76 -12.73
N TYR A 6 20.67 5.26 -11.77
CA TYR A 6 20.46 3.81 -11.61
C TYR A 6 19.74 3.26 -12.85
N GLN A 7 20.27 2.18 -13.44
CA GLN A 7 19.51 1.39 -14.40
C GLN A 7 18.54 0.46 -13.63
N ILE A 8 17.45 0.05 -14.28
CA ILE A 8 16.44 -0.81 -13.65
C ILE A 8 17.03 -2.10 -13.05
N LYS A 9 18.04 -2.69 -13.71
CA LYS A 9 18.75 -3.86 -13.18
C LYS A 9 19.51 -3.54 -11.90
N GLU A 10 20.26 -2.44 -11.89
CA GLU A 10 21.03 -2.00 -10.71
C GLU A 10 20.09 -1.62 -9.55
N TRP A 11 18.93 -1.06 -9.86
CA TRP A 11 17.87 -0.81 -8.88
C TRP A 11 17.33 -2.10 -8.29
N ASN A 12 16.98 -3.08 -9.13
CA ASN A 12 16.49 -4.37 -8.67
C ASN A 12 17.53 -5.10 -7.81
N ASP A 13 18.80 -5.09 -8.22
CA ASP A 13 19.90 -5.67 -7.45
C ASP A 13 20.05 -4.98 -6.08
N LEU A 14 19.95 -3.64 -6.03
CA LEU A 14 19.97 -2.86 -4.80
C LEU A 14 18.78 -3.22 -3.91
N PHE A 15 17.57 -3.21 -4.47
CA PHE A 15 16.32 -3.46 -3.76
C PHE A 15 16.29 -4.87 -3.15
N LEU A 16 16.80 -5.88 -3.87
CA LEU A 16 16.91 -7.25 -3.38
C LEU A 16 18.03 -7.44 -2.33
N SER A 17 18.99 -6.51 -2.23
CA SER A 17 20.11 -6.60 -1.29
C SER A 17 19.81 -6.04 0.10
N ILE A 18 18.71 -5.31 0.26
CA ILE A 18 18.33 -4.66 1.52
C ILE A 18 17.25 -5.46 2.26
N SER A 19 17.08 -5.19 3.56
CA SER A 19 15.99 -5.80 4.34
C SER A 19 14.64 -5.25 3.90
N TYR A 20 13.59 -6.06 3.96
CA TYR A 20 12.23 -5.64 3.60
C TYR A 20 11.78 -4.33 4.28
N GLU A 21 12.08 -4.16 5.56
CA GLU A 21 11.73 -2.94 6.30
C GLU A 21 12.25 -1.67 5.61
N LYS A 22 13.39 -1.78 4.91
CA LYS A 22 14.02 -0.70 4.14
C LYS A 22 13.45 -0.55 2.73
N HIS A 23 12.72 -1.53 2.19
CA HIS A 23 12.08 -1.43 0.87
C HIS A 23 11.08 -0.28 0.84
N ILE A 24 10.17 -0.26 1.82
CA ILE A 24 9.14 0.78 1.93
C ILE A 24 9.78 2.15 2.12
N ASP A 25 10.83 2.25 2.93
CA ASP A 25 11.56 3.51 3.12
C ASP A 25 12.22 4.00 1.84
N LEU A 26 12.85 3.09 1.10
CA LEU A 26 13.50 3.40 -0.16
C LEU A 26 12.49 3.79 -1.25
N LEU A 27 11.32 3.13 -1.31
CA LEU A 27 10.23 3.52 -2.20
C LEU A 27 9.66 4.89 -1.81
N VAL A 28 9.53 5.21 -0.52
CA VAL A 28 9.06 6.54 -0.09
C VAL A 28 10.03 7.62 -0.57
N VAL A 29 11.34 7.42 -0.40
CA VAL A 29 12.36 8.35 -0.90
C VAL A 29 12.26 8.50 -2.42
N LEU A 30 12.16 7.39 -3.14
CA LEU A 30 12.05 7.41 -4.60
C LEU A 30 10.77 8.14 -5.07
N GLY A 31 9.64 7.88 -4.43
CA GLY A 31 8.36 8.53 -4.73
C GLY A 31 8.39 10.03 -4.44
N ILE A 32 9.05 10.45 -3.36
CA ILE A 32 9.28 11.86 -3.06
C ILE A 32 10.14 12.53 -4.13
N ILE A 33 11.21 11.87 -4.60
CA ILE A 33 12.05 12.40 -5.68
C ILE A 33 11.22 12.57 -6.96
N TYR A 34 10.44 11.54 -7.33
CA TYR A 34 9.54 11.59 -8.47
C TYR A 34 8.55 12.76 -8.35
N LYS A 35 7.81 12.84 -7.24
CA LYS A 35 6.78 13.86 -7.04
C LYS A 35 7.36 15.27 -6.95
N SER A 36 8.58 15.42 -6.42
CA SER A 36 9.31 16.70 -6.41
C SER A 36 9.69 17.17 -7.81
N SER A 37 9.89 16.23 -8.75
CA SER A 37 10.19 16.58 -10.15
C SER A 37 8.99 17.17 -10.90
N GLU A 38 7.77 16.98 -10.38
CA GLU A 38 6.54 17.63 -10.88
C GLU A 38 6.38 19.07 -10.35
N GLY A 39 7.19 19.47 -9.35
CA GLY A 39 7.20 20.80 -8.75
C GLY A 39 6.87 20.81 -7.26
N GLU A 40 7.18 21.91 -6.58
CA GLU A 40 6.96 22.05 -5.14
C GLU A 40 5.49 21.95 -4.73
N GLU A 41 4.57 22.44 -5.56
CA GLU A 41 3.14 22.39 -5.31
C GLU A 41 2.63 20.94 -5.31
N ALA A 42 3.13 20.10 -6.23
CA ALA A 42 2.73 18.68 -6.30
C ALA A 42 3.06 17.90 -5.02
N ILE A 43 4.20 18.20 -4.38
CA ILE A 43 4.57 17.61 -3.08
C ILE A 43 3.68 18.13 -1.95
N ARG A 44 3.35 19.43 -1.96
CA ARG A 44 2.49 20.03 -0.93
C ARG A 44 1.06 19.48 -1.03
N ASP A 45 0.54 19.34 -2.24
CA ASP A 45 -0.80 18.84 -2.53
C ASP A 45 -0.95 17.33 -2.25
N ALA A 46 0.14 16.58 -2.28
CA ALA A 46 0.13 15.17 -1.89
C ALA A 46 -0.31 14.97 -0.42
N ASP A 47 -0.22 16.00 0.43
CA ASP A 47 -0.71 16.00 1.82
C ASP A 47 -0.23 14.76 2.59
N LEU A 48 1.09 14.53 2.58
CA LEU A 48 1.70 13.34 3.18
C LEU A 48 1.46 13.33 4.69
N SER A 49 1.08 12.17 5.23
CA SER A 49 0.44 12.01 6.54
C SER A 49 1.33 12.17 7.78
N GLY A 50 2.54 12.73 7.64
CA GLY A 50 3.40 13.08 8.77
C GLY A 50 4.63 12.18 8.97
N ASP A 51 4.82 11.15 8.15
CA ASP A 51 6.19 10.69 7.83
C ASP A 51 6.87 11.66 6.82
N SER A 52 6.30 12.85 6.62
CA SER A 52 6.95 14.03 6.03
C SER A 52 8.17 14.51 6.81
N ILE A 53 8.36 14.03 8.05
CA ILE A 53 9.64 14.12 8.75
C ILE A 53 10.64 13.07 8.25
N ILE A 54 10.37 12.26 7.22
CA ILE A 54 11.40 11.43 6.58
C ILE A 54 12.38 12.39 5.93
N LEU A 55 12.07 13.15 4.88
CA LEU A 55 13.02 14.14 4.34
C LEU A 55 13.64 15.06 5.42
N THR A 56 12.84 15.56 6.36
CA THR A 56 13.35 16.42 7.44
C THR A 56 14.19 15.67 8.49
N ARG A 57 13.96 14.39 8.82
CA ARG A 57 14.84 13.56 9.68
C ARG A 57 16.03 13.01 8.91
N LEU A 58 15.85 12.66 7.64
CA LEU A 58 16.89 12.29 6.68
C LEU A 58 17.89 13.46 6.55
N MET A 59 17.41 14.71 6.52
CA MET A 59 18.26 15.91 6.41
C MET A 59 18.74 16.45 7.76
N ASN A 60 17.95 16.39 8.84
CA ASN A 60 18.31 16.96 10.15
C ASN A 60 19.08 15.99 11.05
N ASN A 61 19.03 14.68 10.79
CA ASN A 61 19.83 13.67 11.48
C ASN A 61 20.62 12.88 10.43
N ALA A 62 21.66 13.52 9.91
CA ALA A 62 22.53 12.97 8.87
C ALA A 62 23.12 11.59 9.24
N GLU A 63 23.32 11.31 10.53
CA GLU A 63 23.79 10.00 11.02
C GLU A 63 22.71 8.91 10.85
N SER A 64 21.47 9.17 11.29
CA SER A 64 20.35 8.24 11.09
C SER A 64 20.02 8.02 9.61
N PHE A 65 20.23 9.05 8.78
CA PHE A 65 20.10 8.93 7.33
C PHE A 65 21.17 8.04 6.72
N ALA A 66 22.44 8.30 7.07
CA ALA A 66 23.57 7.53 6.59
C ALA A 66 23.48 6.06 7.04
N GLU A 67 22.96 5.77 8.23
CA GLU A 67 22.73 4.41 8.73
C GLU A 67 21.53 3.72 8.03
N ALA A 68 20.42 4.43 7.83
CA ALA A 68 19.25 3.89 7.14
C ALA A 68 19.57 3.52 5.67
N PHE A 69 20.42 4.33 5.03
CA PHE A 69 20.83 4.20 3.63
C PHE A 69 22.29 3.77 3.46
N GLU A 70 22.89 3.14 4.47
CA GLU A 70 24.24 2.60 4.36
C GLU A 70 24.29 1.60 3.20
N GLY A 71 25.20 1.82 2.25
CA GLY A 71 25.32 1.03 1.03
C GLY A 71 24.43 1.49 -0.14
N ILE A 72 23.61 2.53 0.03
CA ILE A 72 22.78 3.13 -1.03
C ILE A 72 23.39 4.47 -1.48
N ASP A 73 23.61 4.62 -2.79
CA ASP A 73 24.08 5.88 -3.37
C ASP A 73 22.89 6.85 -3.56
N ILE A 74 22.56 7.59 -2.50
CA ILE A 74 21.43 8.54 -2.50
C ILE A 74 21.60 9.62 -3.56
N GLU A 75 22.83 10.14 -3.76
CA GLU A 75 23.10 11.16 -4.77
C GLU A 75 22.69 10.63 -6.16
N ARG A 76 22.99 9.36 -6.43
CA ARG A 76 22.57 8.67 -7.65
C ARG A 76 21.06 8.54 -7.79
N LEU A 77 20.31 8.38 -6.69
CA LEU A 77 18.83 8.35 -6.73
C LEU A 77 18.24 9.66 -7.24
N PHE A 78 18.79 10.82 -6.86
CA PHE A 78 18.31 12.11 -7.35
C PHE A 78 18.48 12.32 -8.86
N TYR A 79 19.39 11.56 -9.49
CA TYR A 79 19.58 11.55 -10.94
C TYR A 79 18.81 10.41 -11.64
N THR A 80 18.08 9.59 -10.89
CA THR A 80 17.36 8.42 -11.40
C THR A 80 15.91 8.76 -11.67
N TYR A 81 15.49 8.56 -12.92
CA TYR A 81 14.11 8.73 -13.37
C TYR A 81 13.69 7.46 -14.11
N PHE A 82 12.68 6.78 -13.57
CA PHE A 82 12.03 5.65 -14.22
C PHE A 82 10.81 6.10 -15.02
N SER A 83 10.27 5.26 -15.88
CA SER A 83 8.98 5.54 -16.52
C SER A 83 7.83 5.38 -15.50
N GLU A 84 6.67 5.98 -15.77
CA GLU A 84 5.50 5.85 -14.90
C GLU A 84 5.09 4.38 -14.73
N GLU A 85 5.18 3.58 -15.79
CA GLU A 85 4.89 2.15 -15.75
C GLU A 85 5.87 1.39 -14.85
N GLN A 86 7.14 1.82 -14.79
CA GLN A 86 8.13 1.23 -13.90
C GLN A 86 7.87 1.58 -12.44
N TYR A 87 7.50 2.84 -12.15
CA TYR A 87 7.09 3.23 -10.80
C TYR A 87 5.84 2.44 -10.37
N GLU A 88 4.81 2.38 -11.21
CA GLU A 88 3.59 1.60 -10.95
C GLU A 88 3.92 0.13 -10.67
N ALA A 89 4.76 -0.49 -11.51
CA ALA A 89 5.19 -1.87 -11.33
C ALA A 89 5.89 -2.09 -9.98
N MET A 90 6.84 -1.22 -9.60
CA MET A 90 7.55 -1.32 -8.31
C MET A 90 6.57 -1.27 -7.12
N LEU A 91 5.60 -0.37 -7.15
CA LEU A 91 4.59 -0.23 -6.09
C LEU A 91 3.73 -1.49 -5.98
N ILE A 92 3.20 -1.99 -7.11
CA ILE A 92 2.32 -3.15 -7.14
C ILE A 92 3.07 -4.43 -6.79
N GLU A 93 4.29 -4.61 -7.30
CA GLU A 93 5.14 -5.76 -6.96
C GLU A 93 5.45 -5.78 -5.46
N GLU A 94 5.80 -4.65 -4.87
CA GLU A 94 6.05 -4.56 -3.43
C GLU A 94 4.78 -4.84 -2.61
N TRP A 95 3.61 -4.36 -3.06
CA TRP A 95 2.32 -4.70 -2.45
C TRP A 95 2.05 -6.22 -2.53
N CYS A 96 2.38 -6.82 -3.67
CA CYS A 96 2.18 -8.23 -3.97
C CYS A 96 3.19 -9.17 -3.32
N ASN A 97 4.39 -8.70 -2.97
CA ASN A 97 5.45 -9.49 -2.29
C ASN A 97 5.09 -9.92 -0.86
N ASP A 98 3.88 -9.58 -0.46
CA ASP A 98 3.05 -10.36 0.45
C ASP A 98 3.54 -10.39 1.89
N ILE A 99 3.73 -9.21 2.45
CA ILE A 99 4.10 -9.10 3.85
C ILE A 99 2.87 -9.14 4.76
N TRP A 100 1.71 -8.73 4.24
CA TRP A 100 0.42 -8.86 4.93
C TRP A 100 0.07 -10.33 5.26
N SER A 101 0.41 -11.29 4.40
CA SER A 101 0.24 -12.72 4.74
C SER A 101 1.37 -13.28 5.62
N LYS A 102 2.62 -12.83 5.43
CA LYS A 102 3.82 -13.45 6.05
C LYS A 102 4.05 -13.05 7.50
N LYS A 103 3.73 -11.82 7.90
CA LYS A 103 3.98 -11.30 9.27
C LYS A 103 2.70 -10.93 10.05
N GLY A 104 1.52 -11.11 9.47
CA GLY A 104 0.24 -10.87 10.14
C GLY A 104 0.00 -9.40 10.53
N LEU A 105 -0.65 -9.17 11.69
CA LEU A 105 -1.09 -7.86 12.18
C LEU A 105 0.04 -6.85 12.45
N GLU A 106 1.30 -7.29 12.49
CA GLU A 106 2.47 -6.43 12.78
C GLU A 106 2.74 -5.38 11.70
N ASN A 107 2.16 -5.53 10.50
CA ASN A 107 2.35 -4.60 9.39
C ASN A 107 1.45 -3.37 9.44
N HIS A 108 0.51 -3.29 10.39
CA HIS A 108 -0.22 -2.04 10.65
C HIS A 108 0.72 -0.85 10.90
N LYS A 109 1.95 -1.10 11.36
CA LYS A 109 3.00 -0.07 11.49
C LYS A 109 3.38 0.62 10.18
N PHE A 110 3.17 -0.04 9.03
CA PHE A 110 3.47 0.50 7.69
C PHE A 110 2.25 1.13 7.00
N LEU A 111 1.07 1.10 7.62
CA LEU A 111 -0.17 1.60 7.01
C LEU A 111 -0.05 3.06 6.56
N THR A 112 0.57 3.92 7.37
CA THR A 112 0.83 5.33 7.05
C THR A 112 1.74 5.46 5.82
N LYS A 113 2.85 4.71 5.78
CA LYS A 113 3.79 4.72 4.65
C LYS A 113 3.14 4.23 3.36
N TRP A 114 2.30 3.19 3.42
CA TRP A 114 1.54 2.75 2.26
C TRP A 114 0.58 3.81 1.73
N LYS A 115 -0.13 4.50 2.62
CA LYS A 115 -0.99 5.63 2.22
C LYS A 115 -0.20 6.74 1.53
N ASP A 116 0.99 7.04 2.03
CA ASP A 116 1.88 8.04 1.43
C ASP A 116 2.43 7.55 0.07
N LEU A 117 2.83 6.29 -0.05
CA LEU A 117 3.27 5.70 -1.33
C LEU A 117 2.20 5.82 -2.42
N PHE A 118 0.94 5.54 -2.09
CA PHE A 118 -0.16 5.68 -3.05
C PHE A 118 -0.43 7.11 -3.50
N LYS A 119 0.02 8.11 -2.73
CA LYS A 119 -0.05 9.53 -3.10
C LYS A 119 1.16 9.98 -3.93
N LEU A 120 2.28 9.28 -3.77
CA LEU A 120 3.56 9.62 -4.41
C LEU A 120 3.70 8.99 -5.81
N PHE A 121 3.26 7.75 -5.98
CA PHE A 121 3.50 6.98 -7.21
C PHE A 121 2.39 7.21 -8.24
N PRO A 122 2.72 7.26 -9.53
CA PRO A 122 1.72 7.26 -10.59
C PRO A 122 1.07 5.87 -10.68
N ILE A 123 -0.25 5.85 -10.82
CA ILE A 123 -1.04 4.63 -10.94
C ILE A 123 -2.08 4.85 -12.03
N SER A 124 -2.00 4.04 -13.06
CA SER A 124 -2.85 4.11 -14.24
C SER A 124 -4.25 3.58 -13.94
N ASP A 125 -5.25 4.14 -14.63
CA ASP A 125 -6.63 3.63 -14.54
C ASP A 125 -6.79 2.21 -15.11
N GLN A 126 -5.78 1.71 -15.84
CA GLN A 126 -5.74 0.33 -16.28
C GLN A 126 -5.75 -0.65 -15.10
N GLN A 127 -5.23 -0.25 -13.94
CA GLN A 127 -5.25 -1.05 -12.72
C GLN A 127 -6.65 -1.14 -12.08
N LYS A 128 -7.64 -0.42 -12.62
CA LYS A 128 -9.03 -0.38 -12.15
C LYS A 128 -10.01 -0.93 -13.18
N LYS A 129 -9.52 -1.39 -14.34
CA LYS A 129 -10.33 -1.77 -15.51
C LYS A 129 -11.38 -2.84 -15.20
N ASP A 130 -11.05 -3.77 -14.30
CA ASP A 130 -11.87 -4.94 -13.97
C ASP A 130 -12.89 -4.65 -12.85
N LEU A 131 -12.91 -3.42 -12.32
CA LEU A 131 -13.90 -3.00 -11.33
C LEU A 131 -15.26 -2.68 -11.97
N PRO A 132 -16.35 -2.79 -11.21
CA PRO A 132 -17.67 -2.35 -11.65
C PRO A 132 -17.70 -0.85 -12.01
N ASP A 133 -18.51 -0.50 -12.99
CA ASP A 133 -18.84 0.90 -13.26
C ASP A 133 -19.86 1.45 -12.26
N GLY A 134 -19.82 2.75 -12.00
CA GLY A 134 -20.72 3.41 -11.05
C GLY A 134 -20.38 3.11 -9.59
N ASN A 135 -21.42 3.09 -8.74
CA ASN A 135 -21.26 2.82 -7.32
C ASN A 135 -21.29 1.32 -7.04
N PHE A 136 -20.33 0.82 -6.27
CA PHE A 136 -20.30 -0.54 -5.76
C PHE A 136 -19.93 -0.57 -4.27
N THR A 137 -20.16 -1.70 -3.63
CA THR A 137 -19.85 -1.91 -2.21
C THR A 137 -18.60 -2.76 -2.08
N VAL A 138 -17.70 -2.33 -1.22
CA VAL A 138 -16.55 -3.11 -0.78
C VAL A 138 -16.73 -3.54 0.68
N TYR A 139 -16.09 -4.64 1.04
CA TYR A 139 -16.18 -5.31 2.33
C TYR A 139 -14.78 -5.54 2.91
N ARG A 140 -14.69 -5.60 4.24
CA ARG A 140 -13.45 -5.89 4.94
C ARG A 140 -13.72 -6.56 6.28
N ALA A 141 -12.85 -7.49 6.66
CA ALA A 141 -12.64 -7.87 8.05
C ALA A 141 -11.39 -7.15 8.60
N GLY A 142 -11.57 -6.20 9.52
CA GLY A 142 -10.43 -5.38 9.97
C GLY A 142 -10.81 -4.13 10.76
N SER A 143 -9.96 -3.11 10.64
CA SER A 143 -10.15 -1.76 11.18
C SER A 143 -10.66 -0.79 10.10
N THR A 144 -11.32 0.29 10.53
CA THR A 144 -11.92 1.33 9.65
C THR A 144 -10.89 2.05 8.79
N ASN A 145 -9.66 2.16 9.27
CA ASN A 145 -8.57 2.87 8.62
C ASN A 145 -7.75 2.02 7.62
N GLY A 146 -8.07 0.73 7.48
CA GLY A 146 -7.31 -0.19 6.64
C GLY A 146 -7.54 0.05 5.15
N ILE A 147 -6.54 -0.28 4.34
CA ILE A 147 -6.50 0.04 2.89
C ILE A 147 -6.87 -1.12 1.93
N SER A 148 -6.76 -2.38 2.35
CA SER A 148 -7.13 -3.58 1.57
C SER A 148 -8.59 -4.02 1.80
N TRP A 149 -9.43 -3.93 0.78
CA TRP A 149 -10.85 -4.30 0.80
C TRP A 149 -11.13 -5.36 -0.26
N THR A 150 -12.34 -5.91 -0.29
CA THR A 150 -12.77 -6.83 -1.35
C THR A 150 -14.18 -6.50 -1.83
N ILE A 151 -14.48 -6.68 -3.11
CA ILE A 151 -15.88 -6.59 -3.59
C ILE A 151 -16.71 -7.82 -3.19
N ASN A 152 -16.07 -8.87 -2.65
CA ASN A 152 -16.71 -10.13 -2.32
C ASN A 152 -16.94 -10.29 -0.81
N LYS A 153 -18.21 -10.23 -0.39
CA LYS A 153 -18.59 -10.40 1.03
C LYS A 153 -18.18 -11.76 1.62
N GLY A 154 -18.08 -12.81 0.81
CA GLY A 154 -17.70 -14.15 1.27
C GLY A 154 -16.22 -14.25 1.60
N ILE A 155 -15.38 -13.53 0.85
CA ILE A 155 -13.94 -13.38 1.13
C ILE A 155 -13.73 -12.59 2.43
N ALA A 156 -14.46 -11.47 2.60
CA ALA A 156 -14.45 -10.73 3.86
C ALA A 156 -14.90 -11.58 5.06
N SER A 157 -15.93 -12.43 4.89
CA SER A 157 -16.38 -13.40 5.91
C SER A 157 -15.30 -14.40 6.30
N TRP A 158 -14.61 -14.96 5.31
CA TRP A 158 -13.49 -15.86 5.54
C TRP A 158 -12.35 -15.18 6.32
N PHE A 159 -11.94 -13.97 5.94
CA PHE A 159 -10.93 -13.22 6.68
C PHE A 159 -11.37 -12.90 8.12
N TRP A 160 -12.65 -12.61 8.35
CA TRP A 160 -13.16 -12.36 9.70
C TRP A 160 -13.00 -13.55 10.62
N ILE A 161 -13.30 -14.75 10.11
CA ILE A 161 -13.15 -16.02 10.84
C ILE A 161 -11.66 -16.36 11.04
N LYS A 162 -10.84 -16.19 10.00
CA LYS A 162 -9.38 -16.35 10.09
C LYS A 162 -8.77 -15.41 11.14
N ASN A 163 -9.16 -14.15 11.18
CA ASN A 163 -8.65 -13.16 12.13
C ASN A 163 -9.07 -13.47 13.57
N LYS A 164 -10.22 -14.12 13.78
CA LYS A 164 -10.63 -14.59 15.12
C LYS A 164 -9.68 -15.67 15.66
N SER A 165 -9.17 -16.56 14.82
CA SER A 165 -8.30 -17.65 15.27
C SER A 165 -6.95 -17.16 15.80
N ILE A 166 -6.50 -15.97 15.35
CA ILE A 166 -5.26 -15.32 15.80
C ILE A 166 -5.44 -14.36 16.99
N LYS A 167 -6.60 -14.40 17.68
CA LYS A 167 -6.89 -13.59 18.89
C LYS A 167 -6.70 -12.07 18.71
N SER A 168 -6.99 -11.54 17.53
CA SER A 168 -6.98 -10.09 17.29
C SER A 168 -7.93 -9.35 18.24
N GLU A 169 -7.57 -8.15 18.72
CA GLU A 169 -8.52 -7.32 19.47
C GLU A 169 -9.78 -7.04 18.62
N PRO A 170 -10.99 -6.97 19.22
CA PRO A 170 -12.23 -6.80 18.46
C PRO A 170 -12.26 -5.59 17.52
N LYS A 171 -11.56 -4.49 17.86
CA LYS A 171 -11.46 -3.30 17.02
C LYS A 171 -10.67 -3.52 15.72
N TYR A 172 -9.82 -4.53 15.66
CA TYR A 172 -9.03 -4.90 14.50
C TYR A 172 -9.65 -6.05 13.69
N ASN A 173 -10.86 -6.50 14.05
CA ASN A 173 -11.59 -7.53 13.32
C ASN A 173 -13.10 -7.26 13.31
N ARG A 174 -13.48 -6.06 12.88
CA ARG A 174 -14.88 -5.71 12.58
C ARG A 174 -15.20 -6.14 11.16
N PHE A 175 -16.44 -6.54 10.93
CA PHE A 175 -16.96 -6.71 9.57
C PHE A 175 -17.45 -5.34 9.09
N LEU A 176 -16.88 -4.85 8.01
CA LEU A 176 -17.03 -3.47 7.54
C LEU A 176 -17.53 -3.45 6.10
N SER A 177 -18.28 -2.42 5.74
CA SER A 177 -18.64 -2.10 4.36
C SER A 177 -18.46 -0.62 4.06
N MET A 178 -18.25 -0.31 2.78
CA MET A 178 -18.20 1.06 2.28
C MET A 178 -18.70 1.11 0.84
N ARG A 179 -19.47 2.15 0.50
CA ARG A 179 -19.83 2.44 -0.89
C ARG A 179 -18.78 3.33 -1.55
N VAL A 180 -18.35 2.93 -2.73
CA VAL A 180 -17.24 3.53 -3.48
C VAL A 180 -17.54 3.57 -4.97
N THR A 181 -16.77 4.37 -5.68
CA THR A 181 -16.65 4.42 -7.15
C THR A 181 -15.23 4.07 -7.56
N LYS A 182 -14.97 3.91 -8.87
CA LYS A 182 -13.60 3.72 -9.39
C LYS A 182 -12.64 4.85 -8.99
N ASP A 183 -13.14 6.08 -8.83
CA ASP A 183 -12.33 7.24 -8.45
C ASP A 183 -11.86 7.17 -6.98
N ASP A 184 -12.58 6.44 -6.12
CA ASP A 184 -12.15 6.20 -4.74
C ASP A 184 -11.07 5.10 -4.65
N VAL A 185 -10.85 4.34 -5.73
CA VAL A 185 -9.94 3.17 -5.76
C VAL A 185 -8.58 3.56 -6.32
N ILE A 186 -7.53 3.05 -5.68
CA ILE A 186 -6.15 3.20 -6.12
C ILE A 186 -5.85 2.14 -7.20
N PHE A 187 -6.00 0.86 -6.86
CA PHE A 187 -5.93 -0.24 -7.82
C PHE A 187 -6.75 -1.45 -7.37
N TYR A 188 -7.03 -2.33 -8.32
CA TYR A 188 -7.66 -3.64 -8.12
C TYR A 188 -6.65 -4.76 -8.38
N HIS A 189 -6.69 -5.79 -7.56
CA HIS A 189 -5.77 -6.92 -7.64
C HIS A 189 -6.50 -8.24 -7.36
N ASN A 190 -6.36 -9.21 -8.25
CA ASN A 190 -7.03 -10.51 -8.09
C ASN A 190 -6.17 -11.72 -8.41
N THR A 191 -4.84 -11.60 -8.40
CA THR A 191 -3.98 -12.76 -8.69
C THR A 191 -4.11 -13.85 -7.62
N ARG A 192 -4.57 -13.49 -6.41
CA ARG A 192 -4.80 -14.39 -5.26
C ARG A 192 -6.27 -14.82 -5.10
N GLY A 193 -7.14 -14.48 -6.06
CA GLY A 193 -8.58 -14.77 -5.94
C GLY A 193 -9.25 -14.05 -4.76
N GLU A 194 -8.71 -12.89 -4.35
CA GLU A 194 -9.21 -12.09 -3.21
C GLU A 194 -10.21 -11.00 -3.64
N ASP A 195 -10.35 -10.75 -4.95
CA ASP A 195 -11.05 -9.59 -5.51
C ASP A 195 -10.66 -8.29 -4.78
N GLU A 196 -9.35 -8.11 -4.57
CA GLU A 196 -8.79 -7.10 -3.68
C GLU A 196 -8.90 -5.70 -4.28
N VAL A 197 -9.47 -4.78 -3.51
CA VAL A 197 -9.62 -3.36 -3.83
C VAL A 197 -8.75 -2.56 -2.88
N ILE A 198 -7.76 -1.86 -3.41
CA ILE A 198 -6.88 -1.00 -2.61
C ILE A 198 -7.36 0.44 -2.68
N LEU A 199 -7.61 1.03 -1.52
CA LEU A 199 -8.08 2.41 -1.39
C LEU A 199 -7.63 3.04 -0.06
N ILE A 200 -7.65 4.37 0.02
CA ILE A 200 -7.52 5.08 1.30
C ILE A 200 -8.94 5.36 1.81
N PRO A 201 -9.40 4.70 2.89
CA PRO A 201 -10.79 4.81 3.29
C PRO A 201 -11.10 6.19 3.88
N ASN A 202 -12.23 6.76 3.49
CA ASN A 202 -12.87 7.81 4.27
C ASN A 202 -13.61 7.15 5.44
N GLU A 203 -13.03 7.21 6.63
CA GLU A 203 -13.55 6.50 7.81
C GLU A 203 -15.00 6.89 8.17
N ASN A 204 -15.45 8.09 7.78
CA ASN A 204 -16.83 8.54 8.00
C ASN A 204 -17.85 7.82 7.09
N LYS A 205 -17.39 7.22 5.98
CA LYS A 205 -18.21 6.43 5.06
C LYS A 205 -18.21 4.92 5.40
N VAL A 206 -17.41 4.50 6.38
CA VAL A 206 -17.27 3.09 6.74
C VAL A 206 -18.38 2.69 7.71
N GLU A 207 -19.13 1.66 7.33
CA GLU A 207 -20.22 1.09 8.11
C GLU A 207 -19.76 -0.21 8.78
N ILE A 208 -20.09 -0.40 10.05
CA ILE A 208 -19.88 -1.68 10.75
C ILE A 208 -21.13 -2.54 10.53
N ILE A 209 -20.95 -3.71 9.93
CA ILE A 209 -22.03 -4.69 9.76
C ILE A 209 -22.16 -5.51 11.06
N PRO A 210 -23.31 -5.51 11.74
CA PRO A 210 -23.53 -6.30 12.95
C PRO A 210 -23.43 -7.81 12.70
N TYR A 211 -22.92 -8.56 13.69
CA TYR A 211 -22.77 -10.03 13.60
C TYR A 211 -24.06 -10.75 13.19
N LYS A 212 -25.22 -10.29 13.65
CA LYS A 212 -26.52 -10.89 13.30
C LYS A 212 -26.80 -10.87 11.79
N GLU A 213 -26.23 -9.91 11.06
CA GLU A 213 -26.46 -9.71 9.63
C GLU A 213 -25.50 -10.52 8.76
N PHE A 214 -24.26 -10.75 9.20
CA PHE A 214 -23.26 -11.46 8.40
C PHE A 214 -22.95 -12.90 8.85
N LYS A 215 -23.46 -13.36 10.00
CA LYS A 215 -23.15 -14.68 10.56
C LYS A 215 -23.46 -15.87 9.63
N GLU A 216 -24.37 -15.70 8.68
CA GLU A 216 -24.77 -16.72 7.71
C GLU A 216 -24.14 -16.51 6.32
N PHE A 217 -23.21 -15.57 6.16
CA PHE A 217 -22.55 -15.36 4.88
C PHE A 217 -21.67 -16.58 4.54
N GLU A 218 -21.87 -17.12 3.34
CA GLU A 218 -21.01 -18.15 2.77
C GLU A 218 -19.57 -17.65 2.75
N GLN A 219 -18.65 -18.47 3.26
CA GLN A 219 -17.22 -18.18 3.28
C GLN A 219 -16.60 -18.62 1.96
N LEU A 220 -15.79 -17.76 1.36
CA LEU A 220 -15.01 -18.09 0.17
C LEU A 220 -13.53 -17.95 0.53
N GLU A 221 -12.82 -19.08 0.61
CA GLU A 221 -11.36 -19.08 0.81
C GLU A 221 -10.69 -18.61 -0.50
N PRO A 222 -9.83 -17.57 -0.46
CA PRO A 222 -9.07 -17.15 -1.63
C PRO A 222 -8.14 -18.26 -2.14
N ILE A 223 -7.80 -18.20 -3.42
CA ILE A 223 -6.92 -19.19 -4.05
C ILE A 223 -5.51 -19.01 -3.48
N LYS A 224 -5.03 -20.02 -2.74
CA LYS A 224 -3.60 -20.13 -2.43
C LYS A 224 -2.88 -20.49 -3.72
N ASN A 225 -2.28 -19.50 -4.37
CA ASN A 225 -1.24 -19.82 -5.33
C ASN A 225 -0.09 -20.49 -4.55
N MET A 226 0.22 -21.73 -4.94
CA MET A 226 1.39 -22.49 -4.48
C MET A 226 2.69 -21.80 -4.90
#